data_AF-A0AAD2VLJ3-F1
#
_entry.id   AF-A0AAD2VLJ3-F1
#
_cell.length_a   1.000
_cell.length_b   1.000
_cell.length_c   1.000
_cell.angle_alpha   90.00
_cell.angle_beta   90.00
_cell.angle_gamma   90.00
#
_symmetry.space_group_name_H-M   'P 1'
#
loop_
_entity.id
_entity.type
_entity.pdbx_description
1 polymer ?
#
loop_
_entity_poly.entity_id
_entity_poly.type
_entity_poly.pdbx_seq_one_letter_code
_entity_poly.pdbx_strand_id
1 'polypeptide(L)' 'MTFKHYDVVRAASPSDLADALAQKIREGWQPYGG' A
#
# COMPACT_ATOMS: atom_id res chain seq x y z
N MET A 1 21.24 -11.11 1.40
CA MET A 1 20.26 -10.23 2.06
C MET A 1 18.93 -10.40 1.32
N THR A 2 17.91 -10.95 1.98
CA THR A 2 16.58 -11.10 1.39
C THR A 2 15.99 -9.70 1.23
N PHE A 3 15.92 -9.21 -0.01
CA PHE A 3 15.23 -7.98 -0.33
C PHE A 3 13.73 -8.24 -0.16
N LYS A 4 13.20 -7.92 1.01
CA LYS A 4 11.75 -7.91 1.21
C LYS A 4 11.20 -6.76 0.38
N HIS A 5 10.44 -7.10 -0.66
CA HIS A 5 9.73 -6.12 -1.47
C HIS A 5 8.57 -5.61 -0.63
N TYR A 6 8.78 -4.48 0.05
CA TYR A 6 7.70 -3.77 0.71
C TYR A 6 6.97 -2.98 -0.36
N ASP A 7 5.66 -3.21 -0.48
CA ASP A 7 4.79 -2.40 -1.33
C ASP A 7 4.55 -1.04 -0.67
N VAL A 8 5.55 -0.15 -0.77
CA VAL A 8 5.47 1.19 -0.21
C VAL A 8 4.60 2.05 -1.13
N VAL A 9 3.42 2.45 -0.63
CA VAL A 9 2.56 3.41 -1.33
C VAL A 9 3.07 4.81 -1.00
N ARG A 10 3.50 5.54 -2.04
CA ARG A 10 3.83 6.97 -1.96
C ARG A 10 2.70 7.76 -2.58
N ALA A 11 2.20 8.75 -1.85
CA ALA A 11 1.22 9.69 -2.35
C ALA A 11 1.66 11.12 -2.05
N ALA A 12 1.22 12.07 -2.88
CA ALA A 12 1.57 13.48 -2.72
C ALA A 12 0.73 14.18 -1.62
N SER A 13 -0.38 13.57 -1.21
CA SER A 13 -1.28 14.08 -0.18
C SER A 13 -1.94 12.95 0.61
N PRO A 14 -2.47 13.20 1.83
CA PRO A 14 -3.13 12.19 2.64
C PRO A 14 -4.38 11.59 1.97
N SER A 15 -5.13 12.39 1.20
CA SER A 15 -6.31 11.93 0.46
C SER A 15 -5.93 11.00 -0.69
N ASP A 16 -4.86 11.35 -1.41
CA ASP A 16 -4.30 10.54 -2.50
C ASP A 16 -3.71 9.22 -1.95
N LEU A 17 -3.15 9.24 -0.74
CA LEU A 17 -2.72 8.02 -0.04
C LEU A 17 -3.91 7.11 0.29
N ALA A 18 -5.01 7.69 0.76
CA ALA A 18 -6.21 6.92 1.11
C ALA A 18 -6.83 6.25 -0.12
N ASP A 19 -6.86 6.95 -1.26
CA ASP A 19 -7.35 6.40 -2.52
C ASP A 19 -6.43 5.30 -3.05
N ALA A 20 -5.12 5.55 -3.11
CA ALA A 20 -4.12 4.57 -3.53
C ALA A 20 -4.10 3.32 -2.61
N LEU A 21 -4.30 3.51 -1.31
CA LEU A 21 -4.43 2.41 -0.35
C LEU A 21 -5.71 1.61 -0.59
N ALA A 22 -6.84 2.29 -0.80
CA ALA A 22 -8.12 1.64 -1.10
C ALA A 22 -8.08 0.88 -2.43
N GLN A 23 -7.40 1.42 -3.45
CA GLN A 23 -7.14 0.74 -4.71
C GLN A 23 -6.31 -0.52 -4.50
N LYS A 24 -5.18 -0.43 -3.80
CA LYS A 24 -4.36 -1.61 -3.50
C LYS A 24 -5.13 -2.69 -2.76
N ILE A 25 -5.90 -2.33 -1.73
CA ILE A 25 -6.73 -3.29 -0.99
C ILE A 25 -7.74 -3.98 -1.92
N ARG A 26 -8.35 -3.24 -2.87
CA ARG A 26 -9.23 -3.82 -3.89
C ARG A 26 -8.49 -4.72 -4.88
N GLU A 27 -7.24 -4.42 -5.19
CA GLU A 27 -6.36 -5.24 -6.03
C GLU A 27 -5.86 -6.50 -5.30
N GLY A 28 -6.29 -6.72 -4.05
CA GLY A 28 -5.93 -7.91 -3.27
C GLY A 28 -4.68 -7.72 -2.42
N TRP A 29 -4.19 -6.48 -2.30
CA TRP A 29 -3.13 -6.15 -1.36
C TRP A 29 -3.67 -6.25 0.07
N GLN A 30 -3.09 -7.15 0.86
CA GLN A 30 -3.43 -7.31 2.27
C GLN A 30 -2.39 -6.58 3.12
N PRO A 31 -2.81 -5.66 4.01
CA PRO A 31 -1.89 -5.06 4.96
C PRO A 31 -1.32 -6.16 5.86
N TYR A 32 -0.01 -6.09 6.12
CA TYR A 32 0.64 -6.99 7.07
C TYR A 32 0.16 -6.67 8.49
N GLY A 33 -0.83 -7.43 8.97
CA GLY A 33 -1.37 -7.31 10.32
C GLY A 33 -2.72 -8.02 10.44
N GLY A 34 -2.68 -9.29 10.84
CA GLY A 34 -3.81 -9.97 11.48
C GLY A 34 -3.73 -9.80 12.99
#